data_AF-A0AAD3CPR4-F1
#
_entry.id   AF-A0AAD3CPR4-F1
#
_cell.length_a   1.000
_cell.length_b   1.000
_cell.length_c   1.000
_cell.angle_alpha   90.00
_cell.angle_beta   90.00
_cell.angle_gamma   90.00
#
_symmetry.space_group_name_H-M   'P 1'
#
loop_
_entity.id
_entity.type
_entity.pdbx_description
1 polymer ?
#
loop_
_entity_poly.entity_id
_entity_poly.type
_entity_poly.pdbx_seq_one_letter_code
_entity_poly.pdbx_strand_id
1 'polypeptide(L)'
;MNIATFQSKLDFIKDLYSNEEWTERECRDDILAILEEAHTKIVNAFGESLLRLRDGKHKPSIEAVEKVVKKFPAALSYEDEHGYIPISLISEENEDAYGYEYIPILAKEGVKHNVGGEHGRGGLFHSDPDGFVINTLQCVCLFSENEAANLNALKELRKLGLFFKSDIQEYNLLFYSIRSKNRKEQFEYLVDWDPNALLNIHIDAIANVYESRYSDLEILFRAGFKHFPNIGGILFIEDTDGYTVLDLAFRGDYGVQGTISALHKILAPRSDYPILHHVYIKAPQHVNLFAKKFWWAYHLKDHRDRTLHQAVLAAGPDVMNANSQLFASLTDDQLQTKDPITTLYPFAAMAVGQKAELEDVFGLLRRQPSVLERLDG
;
A
#
# COMPACT_ATOMS: atom_id res chain seq x y z
N MET A 1 21.31 6.82 -40.80
CA MET A 1 21.77 5.45 -41.09
C MET A 1 20.85 4.49 -40.34
N ASN A 2 20.25 3.47 -40.98
CA ASN A 2 19.33 2.58 -40.27
C ASN A 2 20.12 1.57 -39.39
N ILE A 3 19.48 1.05 -38.36
CA ILE A 3 20.05 0.12 -37.38
C ILE A 3 20.61 -1.16 -38.03
N ALA A 4 20.01 -1.64 -39.12
CA ALA A 4 20.46 -2.83 -39.84
C ALA A 4 21.75 -2.57 -40.63
N THR A 5 21.88 -1.39 -41.24
CA THR A 5 23.10 -0.96 -41.94
C THR A 5 24.28 -0.85 -40.99
N PHE A 6 24.06 -0.38 -39.76
CA PHE A 6 25.13 -0.34 -38.76
C PHE A 6 25.57 -1.75 -38.33
N GLN A 7 24.63 -2.66 -38.05
CA GLN A 7 25.00 -4.04 -37.67
C GLN A 7 25.76 -4.74 -38.79
N SER A 8 25.28 -4.64 -40.01
CA SER A 8 25.91 -5.27 -41.16
C SER A 8 27.34 -4.74 -41.37
N LYS A 9 27.58 -3.45 -41.10
CA LYS A 9 28.94 -2.89 -41.12
C LYS A 9 29.78 -3.39 -39.95
N LEU A 10 29.21 -3.52 -38.75
CA LEU A 10 29.90 -4.03 -37.58
C LEU A 10 30.28 -5.52 -37.76
N ASP A 11 29.37 -6.31 -38.31
CA ASP A 11 29.57 -7.73 -38.62
C ASP A 11 30.59 -7.90 -39.74
N PHE A 12 30.54 -7.06 -40.78
CA PHE A 12 31.56 -7.02 -41.83
C PHE A 12 32.95 -6.70 -41.27
N ILE A 13 33.05 -5.77 -40.32
CA ILE A 13 34.34 -5.46 -39.70
C ILE A 13 34.80 -6.63 -38.82
N LYS A 14 33.90 -7.28 -38.07
CA LYS A 14 34.24 -8.51 -37.31
C LYS A 14 34.69 -9.68 -38.22
N ASP A 15 34.11 -9.80 -39.41
CA ASP A 15 34.47 -10.80 -40.41
C ASP A 15 35.86 -10.52 -41.01
N LEU A 16 36.13 -9.25 -41.36
CA LEU A 16 37.46 -8.77 -41.74
C LEU A 16 38.54 -9.10 -40.69
N TYR A 17 38.16 -9.06 -39.40
CA TYR A 17 39.02 -9.40 -38.27
C TYR A 17 39.32 -10.88 -38.09
N SER A 18 38.48 -11.74 -38.65
CA SER A 18 38.64 -13.20 -38.53
C SER A 18 39.62 -13.75 -39.57
N ASN A 19 40.12 -12.90 -40.47
CA ASN A 19 40.99 -13.26 -41.57
C ASN A 19 42.47 -12.96 -41.22
N GLU A 20 43.30 -13.99 -41.10
CA GLU A 20 44.69 -13.93 -40.59
C GLU A 20 45.66 -13.11 -41.47
N GLU A 21 45.26 -12.69 -42.67
CA GLU A 21 46.12 -11.98 -43.63
C GLU A 21 46.37 -10.48 -43.30
N TRP A 22 45.62 -9.89 -42.36
CA TRP A 22 45.88 -8.52 -41.88
C TRP A 22 46.82 -8.56 -40.65
N THR A 23 48.11 -8.75 -40.93
CA THR A 23 49.16 -9.11 -39.94
C THR A 23 49.79 -7.97 -39.14
N GLU A 24 49.46 -6.70 -39.39
CA GLU A 24 49.97 -5.61 -38.53
C GLU A 24 49.06 -5.44 -37.32
N ARG A 25 49.51 -6.02 -36.19
CA ARG A 25 48.88 -5.89 -34.88
C ARG A 25 48.46 -4.45 -34.55
N GLU A 26 49.25 -3.46 -34.95
CA GLU A 26 48.98 -2.04 -34.74
C GLU A 26 47.72 -1.57 -35.50
N CYS A 27 47.56 -1.93 -36.78
CA CYS A 27 46.36 -1.58 -37.56
C CYS A 27 45.09 -2.23 -37.00
N ARG A 28 45.23 -3.44 -36.44
CA ARG A 28 44.14 -4.13 -35.74
C ARG A 28 43.75 -3.39 -34.45
N ASP A 29 44.72 -3.00 -33.63
CA ASP A 29 44.42 -2.31 -32.37
C ASP A 29 43.75 -0.94 -32.63
N ASP A 30 44.17 -0.21 -33.66
CA ASP A 30 43.57 1.07 -34.06
C ASP A 30 42.11 0.94 -34.53
N ILE A 31 41.79 -0.07 -35.35
CA ILE A 31 40.43 -0.27 -35.83
C ILE A 31 39.51 -0.72 -34.68
N LEU A 32 39.99 -1.55 -33.74
CA LEU A 32 39.23 -1.91 -32.54
C LEU A 32 38.90 -0.66 -31.72
N ALA A 33 39.89 0.22 -31.49
CA ALA A 33 39.68 1.46 -30.76
C ALA A 33 38.60 2.33 -31.42
N ILE A 34 38.62 2.48 -32.74
CA ILE A 34 37.59 3.24 -33.49
C ILE A 34 36.21 2.58 -33.34
N LEU A 35 36.13 1.25 -33.40
CA LEU A 35 34.87 0.52 -33.23
C LEU A 35 34.30 0.65 -31.82
N GLU A 36 35.14 0.54 -30.81
CA GLU A 36 34.76 0.70 -29.40
C GLU A 36 34.28 2.12 -29.12
N GLU A 37 34.97 3.13 -29.65
CA GLU A 37 34.57 4.53 -29.56
C GLU A 37 33.21 4.75 -30.26
N ALA A 38 33.03 4.21 -31.46
CA ALA A 38 31.77 4.30 -32.19
C ALA A 38 30.61 3.61 -31.46
N HIS A 39 30.85 2.40 -30.92
CA HIS A 39 29.88 1.66 -30.13
C HIS A 39 29.48 2.46 -28.88
N THR A 40 30.46 3.00 -28.15
CA THR A 40 30.23 3.82 -26.95
C THR A 40 29.38 5.05 -27.27
N LYS A 41 29.72 5.79 -28.33
CA LYS A 41 28.94 6.96 -28.78
C LYS A 41 27.50 6.58 -29.14
N ILE A 42 27.29 5.42 -29.76
CA ILE A 42 25.95 4.93 -30.11
C ILE A 42 25.16 4.52 -28.87
N VAL A 43 25.77 3.79 -27.94
CA VAL A 43 25.15 3.41 -26.67
C VAL A 43 24.75 4.66 -25.90
N ASN A 44 25.62 5.66 -25.78
CA ASN A 44 25.32 6.91 -25.10
C ASN A 44 24.20 7.68 -25.79
N ALA A 45 24.22 7.78 -27.13
CA ALA A 45 23.14 8.45 -27.88
C ALA A 45 21.78 7.75 -27.70
N PHE A 46 21.75 6.42 -27.61
CA PHE A 46 20.54 5.68 -27.29
C PHE A 46 20.14 5.85 -25.81
N GLY A 47 21.10 5.85 -24.89
CA GLY A 47 20.87 6.15 -23.48
C GLY A 47 20.18 7.50 -23.29
N GLU A 48 20.76 8.57 -23.85
CA GLU A 48 20.15 9.90 -23.89
C GLU A 48 18.75 9.90 -24.51
N SER A 49 18.55 9.12 -25.58
CA SER A 49 17.23 9.00 -26.22
C SER A 49 16.21 8.31 -25.33
N LEU A 50 16.62 7.33 -24.52
CA LEU A 50 15.78 6.66 -23.54
C LEU A 50 15.43 7.58 -22.37
N LEU A 51 16.37 8.43 -21.91
CA LEU A 51 16.09 9.45 -20.89
C LEU A 51 14.97 10.41 -21.33
N ARG A 52 14.94 10.77 -22.62
CA ARG A 52 13.93 11.66 -23.21
C ARG A 52 12.54 11.03 -23.34
N LEU A 53 12.37 9.73 -23.03
CA LEU A 53 11.04 9.11 -23.02
C LEU A 53 10.10 9.81 -22.03
N ARG A 54 10.64 10.42 -20.97
CA ARG A 54 9.88 11.20 -19.98
C ARG A 54 9.28 12.49 -20.54
N ASP A 55 9.85 13.05 -21.60
CA ASP A 55 9.53 14.40 -22.06
C ASP A 55 8.19 14.48 -22.81
N GLY A 56 7.62 13.34 -23.23
CA GLY A 56 6.37 13.28 -23.98
C GLY A 56 6.38 13.84 -25.41
N LYS A 57 7.36 14.68 -25.74
CA LYS A 57 7.51 15.33 -27.05
C LYS A 57 7.74 14.32 -28.17
N HIS A 58 8.42 13.22 -27.85
CA HIS A 58 8.73 12.14 -28.79
C HIS A 58 8.27 10.83 -28.15
N LYS A 59 7.16 10.27 -28.64
CA LYS A 59 6.60 9.00 -28.17
C LYS A 59 6.91 7.91 -29.20
N PRO A 60 8.12 7.30 -29.16
CA PRO A 60 8.40 6.16 -30.02
C PRO A 60 7.42 5.02 -29.72
N SER A 61 7.14 4.16 -30.70
CA SER A 61 6.32 2.98 -30.42
C SER A 61 7.03 2.05 -29.43
N ILE A 62 6.25 1.31 -28.66
CA ILE A 62 6.75 0.27 -27.75
C ILE A 62 7.69 -0.69 -28.48
N GLU A 63 7.36 -1.09 -29.70
CA GLU A 63 8.19 -2.01 -30.51
C GLU A 63 9.52 -1.38 -30.93
N ALA A 64 9.55 -0.06 -31.15
CA ALA A 64 10.78 0.65 -31.47
C ALA A 64 11.72 0.68 -30.27
N VAL A 65 11.20 1.02 -29.08
CA VAL A 65 11.97 1.00 -27.83
C VAL A 65 12.48 -0.42 -27.55
N GLU A 66 11.60 -1.43 -27.66
CA GLU A 66 11.97 -2.83 -27.44
C GLU A 66 13.10 -3.29 -28.40
N LYS A 67 13.06 -2.90 -29.67
CA LYS A 67 14.13 -3.19 -30.64
C LYS A 67 15.45 -2.53 -30.27
N VAL A 68 15.42 -1.29 -29.80
CA VAL A 68 16.61 -0.55 -29.38
C VAL A 68 17.23 -1.22 -28.16
N VAL A 69 16.46 -1.48 -27.10
CA VAL A 69 17.00 -2.01 -25.84
C VAL A 69 17.50 -3.45 -25.95
N LYS A 70 16.89 -4.28 -26.81
CA LYS A 70 17.41 -5.62 -27.13
C LYS A 70 18.76 -5.58 -27.85
N LYS A 71 18.98 -4.51 -28.63
CA LYS A 71 20.15 -4.39 -29.48
C LYS A 71 21.30 -3.65 -28.81
N PHE A 72 21.00 -2.68 -27.97
CA PHE A 72 21.95 -1.87 -27.23
C PHE A 72 21.60 -1.89 -25.74
N PRO A 73 21.67 -3.05 -25.07
CA PRO A 73 21.23 -3.19 -23.69
C PRO A 73 22.02 -2.34 -22.69
N ALA A 74 23.29 -2.05 -23.00
CA ALA A 74 24.12 -1.14 -22.19
C ALA A 74 23.51 0.27 -22.07
N ALA A 75 22.67 0.69 -23.02
CA ALA A 75 21.97 1.98 -22.95
C ALA A 75 20.96 2.04 -21.79
N LEU A 76 20.51 0.90 -21.26
CA LEU A 76 19.63 0.83 -20.09
C LEU A 76 20.35 1.22 -18.79
N SER A 77 21.68 1.15 -18.75
CA SER A 77 22.52 1.57 -17.62
C SER A 77 23.21 2.91 -17.88
N TYR A 78 22.78 3.64 -18.92
CA TYR A 78 23.28 4.98 -19.17
C TYR A 78 22.81 5.90 -18.04
N GLU A 79 23.77 6.48 -17.32
CA GLU A 79 23.51 7.46 -16.27
C GLU A 79 23.62 8.87 -16.85
N ASP A 80 22.71 9.75 -16.46
CA ASP A 80 22.83 11.17 -16.75
C ASP A 80 23.85 11.86 -15.83
N GLU A 81 23.93 13.20 -15.89
CA GLU A 81 24.85 13.97 -15.05
C GLU A 81 24.55 13.90 -13.56
N HIS A 82 23.37 13.40 -13.18
CA HIS A 82 22.95 13.21 -11.81
C HIS A 82 23.11 11.76 -11.33
N GLY A 83 23.27 10.78 -12.22
CA GLY A 83 23.36 9.37 -11.89
C GLY A 83 22.05 8.59 -12.10
N TYR A 84 21.06 9.19 -12.76
CA TYR A 84 19.81 8.52 -13.06
C TYR A 84 19.90 7.69 -14.33
N ILE A 85 19.38 6.47 -14.25
CA ILE A 85 19.19 5.59 -15.41
C ILE A 85 17.81 5.83 -16.06
N PRO A 86 17.58 5.39 -17.32
CA PRO A 86 16.37 5.74 -18.06
C PRO A 86 15.06 5.35 -17.39
N ILE A 87 15.00 4.20 -16.74
CA ILE A 87 13.76 3.74 -16.07
C ILE A 87 13.41 4.61 -14.85
N SER A 88 14.42 5.12 -14.13
CA SER A 88 14.24 6.02 -12.99
C SER A 88 13.67 7.37 -13.44
N LEU A 89 14.27 7.97 -14.48
CA LEU A 89 13.83 9.28 -14.99
C LEU A 89 12.43 9.28 -15.60
N ILE A 90 11.98 8.16 -16.17
CA ILE A 90 10.61 8.04 -16.70
C ILE A 90 9.55 8.18 -15.60
N SER A 91 9.92 7.85 -14.37
CA SER A 91 8.99 7.83 -13.24
C SER A 91 9.00 9.12 -12.43
N GLU A 92 9.94 10.02 -12.72
CA GLU A 92 10.11 11.29 -12.02
C GLU A 92 8.96 12.27 -12.30
N GLU A 93 8.80 13.26 -11.43
CA GLU A 93 7.72 14.24 -11.51
C GLU A 93 7.84 15.10 -12.78
N ASN A 94 6.93 14.86 -13.73
CA ASN A 94 6.71 15.73 -14.87
C ASN A 94 5.20 15.96 -15.01
N GLU A 95 4.77 17.21 -15.14
CA GLU A 95 3.35 17.56 -15.38
C GLU A 95 2.80 16.82 -16.60
N ASP A 96 3.67 16.55 -17.57
CA ASP A 96 3.42 15.79 -18.77
C ASP A 96 3.90 14.33 -18.63
N ALA A 97 3.65 13.64 -17.52
CA ALA A 97 4.21 12.31 -17.26
C ALA A 97 3.80 11.25 -18.32
N TYR A 98 4.63 11.14 -19.35
CA TYR A 98 4.53 10.15 -20.42
C TYR A 98 5.71 9.19 -20.28
N GLY A 99 5.44 7.90 -20.47
CA GLY A 99 6.49 6.89 -20.52
C GLY A 99 6.34 5.74 -19.55
N TYR A 100 5.36 5.78 -18.64
CA TYR A 100 5.05 4.63 -17.77
C TYR A 100 4.78 3.33 -18.55
N GLU A 101 4.29 3.43 -19.79
CA GLU A 101 4.10 2.31 -20.71
C GLU A 101 5.41 1.63 -21.16
N TYR A 102 6.55 2.33 -21.06
CA TYR A 102 7.87 1.77 -21.36
C TYR A 102 8.48 1.04 -20.16
N ILE A 103 8.08 1.35 -18.92
CA ILE A 103 8.65 0.76 -17.69
C ILE A 103 8.68 -0.78 -17.74
N PRO A 104 7.59 -1.49 -18.10
CA PRO A 104 7.62 -2.96 -18.16
C PRO A 104 8.64 -3.50 -19.16
N ILE A 105 8.86 -2.81 -20.28
CA ILE A 105 9.80 -3.23 -21.33
C ILE A 105 11.23 -3.00 -20.89
N LEU A 106 11.50 -1.82 -20.32
CA LEU A 106 12.83 -1.46 -19.82
C LEU A 106 13.23 -2.37 -18.66
N ALA A 107 12.35 -2.62 -17.70
CA ALA A 107 12.60 -3.51 -16.58
C ALA A 107 12.85 -4.95 -17.06
N LYS A 108 12.00 -5.47 -17.96
CA LYS A 108 12.12 -6.82 -18.52
C LYS A 108 13.44 -7.04 -19.23
N GLU A 109 13.87 -6.08 -20.06
CA GLU A 109 15.15 -6.19 -20.75
C GLU A 109 16.30 -5.97 -19.76
N GLY A 110 16.18 -5.01 -18.85
CA GLY A 110 17.20 -4.70 -17.85
C GLY A 110 17.54 -5.87 -16.92
N VAL A 111 16.55 -6.70 -16.55
CA VAL A 111 16.77 -7.93 -15.77
C VAL A 111 17.77 -8.86 -16.45
N LYS A 112 17.69 -9.01 -17.79
CA LYS A 112 18.59 -9.90 -18.54
C LYS A 112 20.03 -9.43 -18.55
N HIS A 113 20.24 -8.13 -18.36
CA HIS A 113 21.55 -7.48 -18.44
C HIS A 113 22.00 -6.92 -17.08
N ASN A 114 21.36 -7.35 -15.99
CA ASN A 114 21.68 -6.97 -14.61
C ASN A 114 21.69 -5.44 -14.36
N VAL A 115 20.77 -4.72 -15.00
CA VAL A 115 20.63 -3.27 -14.85
C VAL A 115 20.10 -2.95 -13.45
N GLY A 116 20.71 -1.96 -12.77
CA GLY A 116 20.33 -1.51 -11.43
C GLY A 116 20.91 -2.34 -10.27
N GLY A 117 21.93 -3.16 -10.52
CA GLY A 117 22.71 -3.82 -9.48
C GLY A 117 22.15 -5.15 -8.97
N GLU A 118 22.61 -5.54 -7.77
CA GLU A 118 22.54 -6.91 -7.21
C GLU A 118 21.12 -7.47 -7.04
N HIS A 119 20.10 -6.60 -6.97
CA HIS A 119 18.71 -7.02 -6.89
C HIS A 119 18.11 -7.45 -8.23
N GLY A 120 18.78 -7.18 -9.36
CA GLY A 120 18.48 -7.77 -10.66
C GLY A 120 17.10 -7.45 -11.23
N ARG A 121 16.38 -6.45 -10.72
CA ARG A 121 15.00 -6.13 -11.16
C ARG A 121 14.97 -5.04 -12.23
N GLY A 122 16.00 -5.00 -13.08
CA GLY A 122 16.07 -4.15 -14.27
C GLY A 122 15.97 -2.66 -13.98
N GLY A 123 16.58 -2.20 -12.88
CA GLY A 123 16.58 -0.80 -12.47
C GLY A 123 15.35 -0.32 -11.69
N LEU A 124 14.35 -1.17 -11.43
CA LEU A 124 13.14 -0.77 -10.68
C LEU A 124 13.44 -0.26 -9.25
N PHE A 125 14.56 -0.69 -8.67
CA PHE A 125 15.02 -0.31 -7.33
C PHE A 125 16.33 0.47 -7.36
N HIS A 126 16.68 1.05 -8.52
CA HIS A 126 17.83 1.94 -8.61
C HIS A 126 17.61 3.09 -7.63
N SER A 127 18.54 3.24 -6.70
CA SER A 127 18.44 4.27 -5.67
C SER A 127 18.74 5.64 -6.29
N ASP A 128 18.04 6.64 -5.80
CA ASP A 128 18.35 8.03 -6.13
C ASP A 128 19.77 8.36 -5.63
N PRO A 129 20.66 8.87 -6.49
CA PRO A 129 21.99 9.32 -6.13
C PRO A 129 22.00 10.45 -5.08
N ASP A 130 20.95 11.27 -5.01
CA ASP A 130 20.80 12.38 -4.05
C ASP A 130 20.32 11.90 -2.66
N GLY A 131 20.10 10.59 -2.49
CA GLY A 131 19.73 9.99 -1.22
C GLY A 131 18.25 10.12 -0.84
N PHE A 132 17.42 10.72 -1.70
CA PHE A 132 15.97 10.62 -1.59
C PHE A 132 15.53 9.24 -2.06
N VAL A 133 15.32 8.31 -1.13
CA VAL A 133 15.07 6.89 -1.42
C VAL A 133 13.66 6.65 -2.00
N ILE A 134 13.36 7.20 -3.19
CA ILE A 134 12.16 6.87 -3.96
C ILE A 134 12.58 6.05 -5.17
N ASN A 135 12.14 4.79 -5.21
CA ASN A 135 12.39 3.90 -6.34
C ASN A 135 11.31 4.04 -7.43
N THR A 136 11.56 3.42 -8.59
CA THR A 136 10.64 3.45 -9.74
C THR A 136 9.22 3.02 -9.37
N LEU A 137 9.03 1.97 -8.53
CA LEU A 137 7.68 1.53 -8.13
C LEU A 137 6.97 2.57 -7.26
N GLN A 138 7.69 3.20 -6.33
CA GLN A 138 7.16 4.28 -5.50
C GLN A 138 6.81 5.49 -6.37
N CYS A 139 7.65 5.85 -7.33
CA CYS A 139 7.39 6.91 -8.31
C CYS A 139 6.15 6.63 -9.17
N VAL A 140 5.99 5.39 -9.69
CA VAL A 140 4.77 4.94 -10.38
C VAL A 140 3.53 5.05 -9.48
N CYS A 141 3.70 4.96 -8.16
CA CYS A 141 2.61 5.18 -7.22
C CYS A 141 2.47 6.66 -6.83
N LEU A 142 3.46 7.54 -7.05
CA LEU A 142 3.53 8.90 -6.51
C LEU A 142 3.29 10.04 -7.51
N PHE A 143 3.76 9.96 -8.76
CA PHE A 143 3.93 11.17 -9.60
C PHE A 143 3.05 11.28 -10.86
N SER A 144 2.10 10.37 -11.11
CA SER A 144 1.36 10.41 -12.38
C SER A 144 -0.02 11.04 -12.31
N GLU A 145 -0.33 11.84 -13.33
CA GLU A 145 -1.68 12.26 -13.71
C GLU A 145 -2.43 11.19 -14.53
N ASN A 146 -1.70 10.28 -15.20
CA ASN A 146 -2.25 9.21 -16.03
C ASN A 146 -2.37 7.90 -15.25
N GLU A 147 -3.39 7.83 -14.39
CA GLU A 147 -3.71 6.67 -13.55
C GLU A 147 -3.74 5.34 -14.33
N ALA A 148 -4.36 5.35 -15.51
CA ALA A 148 -4.54 4.17 -16.33
C ALA A 148 -3.21 3.60 -16.83
N ALA A 149 -2.29 4.46 -17.29
CA ALA A 149 -0.96 4.03 -17.74
C ALA A 149 -0.16 3.42 -16.58
N ASN A 150 -0.21 4.02 -15.39
CA ASN A 150 0.50 3.54 -14.21
C ASN A 150 -0.04 2.19 -13.72
N LEU A 151 -1.37 2.09 -13.62
CA LEU A 151 -2.03 0.85 -13.23
C LEU A 151 -1.73 -0.27 -14.24
N ASN A 152 -1.71 0.04 -15.53
CA ASN A 152 -1.32 -0.92 -16.56
C ASN A 152 0.15 -1.33 -16.43
N ALA A 153 1.06 -0.38 -16.17
CA ALA A 153 2.46 -0.69 -15.94
C ALA A 153 2.65 -1.64 -14.74
N LEU A 154 1.99 -1.37 -13.60
CA LEU A 154 2.03 -2.27 -12.44
C LEU A 154 1.47 -3.66 -12.76
N LYS A 155 0.35 -3.74 -13.50
CA LYS A 155 -0.25 -5.01 -13.92
C LYS A 155 0.69 -5.80 -14.83
N GLU A 156 1.35 -5.15 -15.78
CA GLU A 156 2.33 -5.79 -16.66
C GLU A 156 3.59 -6.22 -15.91
N LEU A 157 4.13 -5.40 -15.02
CA LEU A 157 5.26 -5.78 -14.15
C LEU A 157 4.92 -7.00 -13.29
N ARG A 158 3.69 -7.09 -12.77
CA ARG A 158 3.20 -8.28 -12.06
C ARG A 158 3.14 -9.50 -12.98
N LYS A 159 2.59 -9.37 -14.19
CA LYS A 159 2.53 -10.48 -15.18
C LYS A 159 3.91 -10.98 -15.56
N LEU A 160 4.90 -10.09 -15.62
CA LEU A 160 6.30 -10.40 -15.92
C LEU A 160 7.06 -11.00 -14.71
N GLY A 161 6.45 -11.03 -13.52
CA GLY A 161 7.10 -11.52 -12.31
C GLY A 161 8.20 -10.58 -11.80
N LEU A 162 8.08 -9.27 -12.04
CA LEU A 162 9.04 -8.25 -11.58
C LEU A 162 8.53 -7.42 -10.40
N PHE A 163 7.20 -7.37 -10.24
CA PHE A 163 6.52 -6.76 -9.11
C PHE A 163 5.86 -7.87 -8.28
N PHE A 164 6.21 -7.94 -7.00
CA PHE A 164 5.74 -8.94 -6.05
C PHE A 164 4.86 -8.33 -4.97
N LYS A 165 4.11 -9.22 -4.31
CA LYS A 165 3.26 -8.87 -3.18
C LYS A 165 4.06 -8.22 -2.04
N SER A 166 5.26 -8.74 -1.74
CA SER A 166 6.15 -8.21 -0.70
C SER A 166 6.56 -6.77 -0.93
N ASP A 167 6.74 -6.37 -2.19
CA ASP A 167 7.17 -5.01 -2.56
C ASP A 167 6.15 -3.95 -2.12
N ILE A 168 4.86 -4.31 -2.04
CA ILE A 168 3.79 -3.40 -1.60
C ILE A 168 4.06 -2.92 -0.17
N GLN A 169 4.46 -3.84 0.71
CA GLN A 169 4.77 -3.54 2.10
C GLN A 169 6.18 -2.96 2.25
N GLU A 170 7.17 -3.62 1.65
CA GLU A 170 8.59 -3.26 1.78
C GLU A 170 8.87 -1.82 1.35
N TYR A 171 8.20 -1.35 0.29
CA TYR A 171 8.36 0.00 -0.24
C TYR A 171 7.17 0.92 0.06
N ASN A 172 6.27 0.51 0.97
CA ASN A 172 5.12 1.29 1.42
C ASN A 172 4.27 1.87 0.26
N LEU A 173 4.03 1.07 -0.79
CA LEU A 173 3.40 1.55 -2.04
C LEU A 173 1.96 2.06 -1.85
N LEU A 174 1.27 1.59 -0.81
CA LEU A 174 -0.05 2.10 -0.43
C LEU A 174 0.00 3.57 -0.01
N PHE A 175 1.04 3.98 0.72
CA PHE A 175 1.20 5.37 1.12
C PHE A 175 1.43 6.29 -0.09
N TYR A 176 2.24 5.86 -1.06
CA TYR A 176 2.49 6.67 -2.25
C TYR A 176 1.25 6.77 -3.15
N SER A 177 0.50 5.68 -3.31
CA SER A 177 -0.71 5.67 -4.16
C SER A 177 -1.84 6.53 -3.59
N ILE A 178 -1.94 6.70 -2.26
CA ILE A 178 -3.04 7.47 -1.64
C ILE A 178 -2.90 8.99 -1.77
N ARG A 179 -1.69 9.54 -1.95
CA ARG A 179 -1.44 10.99 -1.94
C ARG A 179 -1.92 11.77 -3.18
N SER A 180 -2.44 11.10 -4.21
CA SER A 180 -2.90 11.77 -5.43
C SER A 180 -4.40 11.67 -5.65
N LYS A 181 -4.95 12.77 -6.17
CA LYS A 181 -6.38 12.97 -6.42
C LYS A 181 -6.98 11.95 -7.40
N ASN A 182 -6.17 11.39 -8.29
CA ASN A 182 -6.61 10.52 -9.37
C ASN A 182 -5.93 9.15 -9.30
N ARG A 183 -5.76 8.56 -8.11
CA ARG A 183 -5.07 7.25 -7.97
C ARG A 183 -5.82 6.22 -7.13
N LYS A 184 -7.15 6.37 -7.09
CA LYS A 184 -8.03 5.48 -6.33
C LYS A 184 -8.00 4.05 -6.86
N GLU A 185 -8.06 3.84 -8.17
CA GLU A 185 -8.02 2.51 -8.78
C GLU A 185 -6.67 1.83 -8.56
N GLN A 186 -5.58 2.61 -8.59
CA GLN A 186 -4.25 2.08 -8.28
C GLN A 186 -4.15 1.64 -6.81
N PHE A 187 -4.59 2.49 -5.88
CA PHE A 187 -4.64 2.15 -4.45
C PHE A 187 -5.50 0.90 -4.22
N GLU A 188 -6.71 0.86 -4.77
CA GLU A 188 -7.62 -0.28 -4.66
C GLU A 188 -7.01 -1.57 -5.24
N TYR A 189 -6.32 -1.48 -6.39
CA TYR A 189 -5.60 -2.62 -6.98
C TYR A 189 -4.52 -3.17 -6.06
N LEU A 190 -3.73 -2.30 -5.41
CA LEU A 190 -2.67 -2.70 -4.49
C LEU A 190 -3.24 -3.32 -3.21
N VAL A 191 -4.27 -2.70 -2.62
CA VAL A 191 -4.94 -3.22 -1.42
C VAL A 191 -5.62 -4.56 -1.71
N ASP A 192 -6.32 -4.70 -2.84
CA ASP A 192 -6.98 -5.96 -3.19
C ASP A 192 -5.96 -7.10 -3.39
N TRP A 193 -4.74 -6.77 -3.82
CA TRP A 193 -3.67 -7.75 -3.97
C TRP A 193 -2.99 -8.08 -2.63
N ASP A 194 -2.73 -7.08 -1.79
CA ASP A 194 -2.24 -7.29 -0.43
C ASP A 194 -2.97 -6.46 0.62
N PRO A 195 -4.07 -7.00 1.17
CA PRO A 195 -4.81 -6.29 2.20
C PRO A 195 -3.97 -6.04 3.44
N ASN A 196 -3.06 -6.96 3.80
CA ASN A 196 -2.25 -6.84 5.03
C ASN A 196 -1.32 -5.62 4.99
N ALA A 197 -1.01 -5.10 3.81
CA ALA A 197 -0.26 -3.85 3.68
C ALA A 197 -1.00 -2.65 4.31
N LEU A 198 -2.34 -2.68 4.43
CA LEU A 198 -3.09 -1.66 5.17
C LEU A 198 -2.81 -1.68 6.67
N LEU A 199 -2.46 -2.85 7.24
CA LEU A 199 -2.17 -2.98 8.66
C LEU A 199 -0.76 -2.48 9.01
N ASN A 200 0.12 -2.47 8.02
CA ASN A 200 1.52 -2.05 8.12
C ASN A 200 1.80 -0.71 7.44
N ILE A 201 0.75 0.01 7.02
CA ILE A 201 0.94 1.34 6.45
C ILE A 201 1.60 2.19 7.53
N HIS A 202 2.72 2.84 7.21
CA HIS A 202 3.41 3.68 8.19
C HIS A 202 2.44 4.76 8.66
N ILE A 203 1.94 4.62 9.89
CA ILE A 203 0.90 5.50 10.42
C ILE A 203 1.46 6.92 10.60
N ASP A 204 2.74 7.07 10.92
CA ASP A 204 3.44 8.37 10.91
C ASP A 204 3.46 9.00 9.51
N ALA A 205 3.48 8.18 8.46
CA ALA A 205 3.34 8.67 7.09
C ALA A 205 1.90 9.16 6.87
N ILE A 206 0.88 8.46 7.41
CA ILE A 206 -0.51 8.96 7.44
C ILE A 206 -0.59 10.30 8.18
N ALA A 207 0.11 10.47 9.32
CA ALA A 207 0.22 11.73 10.05
C ALA A 207 0.58 12.91 9.12
N ASN A 208 1.49 12.67 8.17
CA ASN A 208 1.89 13.63 7.13
C ASN A 208 0.91 13.74 5.95
N VAL A 209 0.03 12.76 5.72
CA VAL A 209 -1.08 12.87 4.75
C VAL A 209 -2.13 13.86 5.24
N TYR A 210 -2.34 14.00 6.56
CA TYR A 210 -3.41 14.84 7.11
C TYR A 210 -3.29 16.34 6.78
N GLU A 211 -2.10 16.83 6.47
CA GLU A 211 -1.93 18.21 5.99
C GLU A 211 -2.50 18.42 4.57
N SER A 212 -2.83 17.35 3.83
CA SER A 212 -2.88 17.43 2.37
C SER A 212 -4.17 17.08 1.64
N ARG A 213 -5.17 16.34 2.18
CA ARG A 213 -6.51 16.17 1.52
C ARG A 213 -7.54 15.30 2.29
N TYR A 214 -8.79 15.80 2.36
CA TYR A 214 -9.97 15.10 2.91
C TYR A 214 -10.31 13.75 2.24
N SER A 215 -10.06 13.61 0.94
CA SER A 215 -10.43 12.43 0.14
C SER A 215 -9.69 11.17 0.52
N ASP A 216 -8.46 11.33 1.01
CA ASP A 216 -7.48 10.25 1.09
C ASP A 216 -7.82 9.36 2.30
N LEU A 217 -8.23 9.97 3.41
CA LEU A 217 -8.77 9.25 4.57
C LEU A 217 -10.05 8.48 4.28
N GLU A 218 -10.93 9.03 3.43
CA GLU A 218 -12.15 8.32 3.06
C GLU A 218 -11.83 7.04 2.28
N ILE A 219 -10.88 7.12 1.34
CA ILE A 219 -10.38 5.95 0.59
C ILE A 219 -9.78 4.92 1.54
N LEU A 220 -8.92 5.38 2.46
CA LEU A 220 -8.25 4.52 3.43
C LEU A 220 -9.24 3.81 4.36
N PHE A 221 -10.20 4.54 4.95
CA PHE A 221 -11.23 3.97 5.80
C PHE A 221 -12.13 2.99 5.05
N ARG A 222 -12.54 3.32 3.82
CA ARG A 222 -13.34 2.40 2.98
C ARG A 222 -12.61 1.09 2.74
N ALA A 223 -11.32 1.15 2.41
CA ALA A 223 -10.49 -0.03 2.21
C ALA A 223 -10.32 -0.82 3.51
N GLY A 224 -10.04 -0.13 4.63
CA GLY A 224 -9.96 -0.74 5.95
C GLY A 224 -11.23 -1.52 6.31
N PHE A 225 -12.40 -0.92 6.19
CA PHE A 225 -13.67 -1.60 6.49
C PHE A 225 -13.99 -2.73 5.50
N LYS A 226 -13.62 -2.60 4.23
CA LYS A 226 -13.80 -3.65 3.21
C LYS A 226 -12.99 -4.91 3.55
N HIS A 227 -11.72 -4.75 3.91
CA HIS A 227 -10.80 -5.88 4.08
C HIS A 227 -10.68 -6.39 5.52
N PHE A 228 -10.91 -5.51 6.50
CA PHE A 228 -10.73 -5.81 7.92
C PHE A 228 -11.95 -5.43 8.77
N PRO A 229 -13.18 -5.82 8.37
CA PRO A 229 -14.37 -5.41 9.10
C PRO A 229 -14.32 -5.85 10.56
N ASN A 230 -13.85 -7.07 10.82
CA ASN A 230 -13.89 -7.69 12.15
C ASN A 230 -12.99 -7.03 13.22
N ILE A 231 -12.09 -6.13 12.84
CA ILE A 231 -11.17 -5.47 13.77
C ILE A 231 -11.38 -3.95 13.88
N GLY A 232 -12.46 -3.41 13.31
CA GLY A 232 -12.68 -1.95 13.28
C GLY A 232 -12.18 -1.28 12.00
N GLY A 233 -11.89 -2.05 10.94
CA GLY A 233 -11.12 -1.58 9.81
C GLY A 233 -9.69 -1.26 10.24
N ILE A 234 -9.18 -0.09 9.86
CA ILE A 234 -7.86 0.38 10.29
C ILE A 234 -7.91 1.40 11.44
N LEU A 235 -9.11 1.76 11.92
CA LEU A 235 -9.28 2.89 12.84
C LEU A 235 -8.51 2.76 14.14
N PHE A 236 -8.36 1.54 14.63
CA PHE A 236 -7.77 1.24 15.93
C PHE A 236 -6.42 0.52 15.79
N ILE A 237 -5.74 0.72 14.67
CA ILE A 237 -4.34 0.31 14.52
C ILE A 237 -3.50 1.42 15.13
N GLU A 238 -2.60 1.03 16.02
CA GLU A 238 -1.72 1.92 16.76
C GLU A 238 -0.39 2.10 16.02
N ASP A 239 0.13 3.33 16.05
CA ASP A 239 1.51 3.61 15.67
C ASP A 239 2.53 3.21 16.76
N THR A 240 3.81 3.54 16.54
CA THR A 240 4.86 3.25 17.52
C THR A 240 4.75 4.05 18.81
N ASP A 241 4.00 5.15 18.79
CA ASP A 241 3.73 6.01 19.95
C ASP A 241 2.41 5.65 20.67
N GLY A 242 1.69 4.63 20.18
CA GLY A 242 0.42 4.17 20.72
C GLY A 242 -0.79 5.00 20.30
N TYR A 243 -0.68 5.89 19.31
CA TYR A 243 -1.83 6.61 18.76
C TYR A 243 -2.53 5.77 17.70
N THR A 244 -3.85 5.70 17.81
CA THR A 244 -4.64 5.04 16.77
C THR A 244 -4.77 5.92 15.53
N VAL A 245 -5.02 5.33 14.36
CA VAL A 245 -5.40 6.09 13.15
C VAL A 245 -6.59 7.02 13.41
N LEU A 246 -7.53 6.62 14.26
CA LEU A 246 -8.66 7.46 14.69
C LEU A 246 -8.17 8.68 15.48
N ASP A 247 -7.25 8.51 16.42
CA ASP A 247 -6.70 9.62 17.21
C ASP A 247 -5.93 10.60 16.33
N LEU A 248 -5.14 10.10 15.38
CA LEU A 248 -4.44 10.94 14.42
C LEU A 248 -5.41 11.69 13.51
N ALA A 249 -6.47 11.03 13.04
CA ALA A 249 -7.53 11.69 12.28
C ALA A 249 -8.26 12.78 13.07
N PHE A 250 -8.43 12.60 14.37
CA PHE A 250 -9.01 13.61 15.26
C PHE A 250 -8.08 14.79 15.52
N ARG A 251 -6.75 14.57 15.51
CA ARG A 251 -5.74 15.60 15.75
C ARG A 251 -5.38 16.41 14.51
N GLY A 252 -5.40 15.79 13.34
CA GLY A 252 -5.09 16.45 12.07
C GLY A 252 -6.14 17.48 11.67
N ASP A 253 -5.91 18.13 10.52
CA ASP A 253 -6.78 19.19 9.99
C ASP A 253 -8.24 18.76 9.79
N TYR A 254 -8.49 17.45 9.69
CA TYR A 254 -9.83 16.94 9.55
C TYR A 254 -10.67 17.16 10.83
N GLY A 255 -10.00 17.08 11.97
CA GLY A 255 -10.61 17.16 13.28
C GLY A 255 -11.65 16.07 13.55
N VAL A 256 -12.23 16.18 14.73
CA VAL A 256 -13.26 15.24 15.21
C VAL A 256 -14.51 15.25 14.32
N GLN A 257 -15.04 16.43 14.00
CA GLN A 257 -16.31 16.55 13.25
C GLN A 257 -16.19 16.09 11.80
N GLY A 258 -15.06 16.41 11.16
CA GLY A 258 -14.74 15.90 9.85
C GLY A 258 -14.70 14.38 9.89
N THR A 259 -13.83 13.81 10.73
CA THR A 259 -13.62 12.35 10.83
C THR A 259 -14.93 11.60 11.02
N ILE A 260 -15.75 12.03 11.97
CA ILE A 260 -17.06 11.42 12.23
C ILE A 260 -18.01 11.55 11.03
N SER A 261 -17.94 12.64 10.27
CA SER A 261 -18.76 12.83 9.07
C SER A 261 -18.34 11.91 7.92
N ALA A 262 -17.04 11.71 7.67
CA ALA A 262 -16.57 10.69 6.71
C ALA A 262 -17.02 9.30 7.14
N LEU A 263 -16.77 8.93 8.39
CA LEU A 263 -17.16 7.61 8.90
C LEU A 263 -18.67 7.39 8.76
N HIS A 264 -19.48 8.40 9.04
CA HIS A 264 -20.92 8.34 8.81
C HIS A 264 -21.25 8.16 7.32
N LYS A 265 -20.61 8.89 6.40
CA LYS A 265 -20.82 8.70 4.95
C LYS A 265 -20.43 7.29 4.47
N ILE A 266 -19.40 6.70 5.06
CA ILE A 266 -18.93 5.36 4.71
C ILE A 266 -19.87 4.29 5.25
N LEU A 267 -20.30 4.40 6.50
CA LEU A 267 -21.07 3.37 7.21
C LEU A 267 -22.60 3.52 7.06
N ALA A 268 -23.12 4.75 7.12
CA ALA A 268 -24.56 5.02 7.23
C ALA A 268 -25.45 4.60 6.03
N PRO A 269 -24.98 4.48 4.78
CA PRO A 269 -25.89 4.07 3.72
C PRO A 269 -26.35 2.61 3.83
N ARG A 270 -25.56 1.71 4.44
CA ARG A 270 -25.76 0.25 4.31
C ARG A 270 -25.15 -0.66 5.38
N SER A 271 -24.45 -0.15 6.38
CA SER A 271 -23.60 -1.06 7.13
C SER A 271 -24.35 -1.77 8.26
N ASP A 272 -24.44 -3.09 8.15
CA ASP A 272 -24.56 -4.05 9.25
C ASP A 272 -23.27 -4.09 10.11
N TYR A 273 -22.52 -2.99 10.09
CA TYR A 273 -21.21 -2.90 10.68
C TYR A 273 -21.29 -2.48 12.15
N PRO A 274 -20.79 -3.31 13.09
CA PRO A 274 -20.91 -3.10 14.53
C PRO A 274 -19.87 -2.08 15.04
N ILE A 275 -19.84 -0.85 14.50
CA ILE A 275 -18.80 0.14 14.84
C ILE A 275 -18.75 0.43 16.34
N LEU A 276 -19.91 0.46 17.02
CA LEU A 276 -19.96 0.70 18.47
C LEU A 276 -19.25 -0.41 19.25
N HIS A 277 -19.35 -1.68 18.85
CA HIS A 277 -18.63 -2.77 19.51
C HIS A 277 -17.12 -2.50 19.51
N HIS A 278 -16.59 -2.05 18.38
CA HIS A 278 -15.18 -1.70 18.29
C HIS A 278 -14.81 -0.47 19.12
N VAL A 279 -15.62 0.59 19.11
CA VAL A 279 -15.35 1.82 19.87
C VAL A 279 -15.40 1.58 21.37
N TYR A 280 -16.41 0.86 21.87
CA TYR A 280 -16.52 0.55 23.30
C TYR A 280 -15.31 -0.25 23.81
N ILE A 281 -14.78 -1.15 22.97
CA ILE A 281 -13.65 -2.01 23.33
C ILE A 281 -12.30 -1.30 23.18
N LYS A 282 -12.09 -0.61 22.05
CA LYS A 282 -10.77 -0.12 21.65
C LYS A 282 -10.56 1.38 21.84
N ALA A 283 -11.63 2.16 21.98
CA ALA A 283 -11.56 3.61 22.17
C ALA A 283 -12.69 4.13 23.07
N PRO A 284 -12.80 3.63 24.32
CA PRO A 284 -13.91 3.95 25.22
C PRO A 284 -14.07 5.46 25.47
N GLN A 285 -12.98 6.24 25.40
CA GLN A 285 -13.01 7.70 25.51
C GLN A 285 -13.86 8.39 24.44
N HIS A 286 -14.09 7.74 23.28
CA HIS A 286 -14.84 8.29 22.16
C HIS A 286 -16.28 7.75 22.08
N VAL A 287 -16.72 6.92 23.03
CA VAL A 287 -18.04 6.26 23.03
C VAL A 287 -19.19 7.24 22.89
N ASN A 288 -19.23 8.31 23.69
CA ASN A 288 -20.34 9.27 23.66
C ASN A 288 -20.50 9.93 22.29
N LEU A 289 -19.38 10.23 21.63
CA LEU A 289 -19.35 10.82 20.30
C LEU A 289 -19.90 9.85 19.26
N PHE A 290 -19.41 8.59 19.27
CA PHE A 290 -19.86 7.58 18.32
C PHE A 290 -21.30 7.14 18.59
N ALA A 291 -21.71 6.95 19.84
CA ALA A 291 -23.08 6.58 20.19
C ALA A 291 -24.09 7.62 19.69
N LYS A 292 -23.76 8.91 19.76
CA LYS A 292 -24.61 9.98 19.21
C LYS A 292 -24.74 9.92 17.69
N LYS A 293 -23.64 9.64 16.97
CA LYS A 293 -23.63 9.65 15.49
C LYS A 293 -24.11 8.33 14.88
N PHE A 294 -23.78 7.22 15.50
CA PHE A 294 -24.00 5.85 15.04
C PHE A 294 -24.97 5.10 15.96
N TRP A 295 -25.98 5.79 16.49
CA TRP A 295 -26.96 5.21 17.42
C TRP A 295 -27.65 3.96 16.85
N TRP A 296 -27.82 3.89 15.54
CA TRP A 296 -28.38 2.73 14.84
C TRP A 296 -27.54 1.46 15.01
N ALA A 297 -26.23 1.58 15.24
CA ALA A 297 -25.32 0.44 15.38
C ALA A 297 -25.46 -0.27 16.73
N TYR A 298 -26.20 0.32 17.68
CA TYR A 298 -26.34 -0.22 19.05
C TYR A 298 -26.99 -1.61 19.07
N HIS A 299 -27.90 -1.86 18.13
CA HIS A 299 -28.64 -3.12 18.03
C HIS A 299 -27.99 -4.15 17.12
N LEU A 300 -26.87 -3.80 16.48
CA LEU A 300 -26.16 -4.73 15.62
C LEU A 300 -25.46 -5.80 16.47
N LYS A 301 -25.19 -6.93 15.83
CA LYS A 301 -24.35 -7.97 16.39
C LYS A 301 -22.98 -7.93 15.73
N ASP A 302 -21.94 -8.34 16.46
CA ASP A 302 -20.62 -8.46 15.86
C ASP A 302 -20.50 -9.71 14.97
N HIS A 303 -19.33 -9.90 14.36
CA HIS A 303 -19.01 -11.07 13.52
C HIS A 303 -19.06 -12.42 14.27
N ARG A 304 -19.23 -12.40 15.59
CA ARG A 304 -19.37 -13.56 16.46
C ARG A 304 -20.80 -13.69 17.01
N ASP A 305 -21.75 -12.98 16.42
CA ASP A 305 -23.16 -12.92 16.82
C ASP A 305 -23.39 -12.33 18.22
N ARG A 306 -22.42 -11.58 18.77
CA ARG A 306 -22.56 -10.96 20.09
C ARG A 306 -23.30 -9.64 20.02
N THR A 307 -24.18 -9.41 20.99
CA THR A 307 -24.70 -8.07 21.27
C THR A 307 -23.58 -7.15 21.75
N LEU A 308 -23.81 -5.83 21.72
CA LEU A 308 -22.84 -4.86 22.22
C LEU A 308 -22.44 -5.18 23.67
N HIS A 309 -23.40 -5.43 24.56
CA HIS A 309 -23.10 -5.79 25.95
C HIS A 309 -22.25 -7.04 26.08
N GLN A 310 -22.56 -8.09 25.32
CA GLN A 310 -21.78 -9.34 25.32
C GLN A 310 -20.34 -9.12 24.85
N ALA A 311 -20.15 -8.30 23.81
CA ALA A 311 -18.82 -7.97 23.31
C ALA A 311 -17.99 -7.19 24.35
N VAL A 312 -18.59 -6.22 25.05
CA VAL A 312 -17.90 -5.45 26.10
C VAL A 312 -17.59 -6.33 27.32
N LEU A 313 -18.50 -7.23 27.74
CA LEU A 313 -18.21 -8.23 28.79
C LEU A 313 -17.03 -9.12 28.42
N ALA A 314 -17.04 -9.64 27.20
CA ALA A 314 -16.02 -10.55 26.71
C ALA A 314 -14.65 -9.89 26.51
N ALA A 315 -14.60 -8.56 26.40
CA ALA A 315 -13.36 -7.79 26.34
C ALA A 315 -12.68 -7.64 27.72
N GLY A 316 -13.40 -7.90 28.80
CA GLY A 316 -12.86 -8.00 30.15
C GLY A 316 -13.03 -6.74 31.01
N PRO A 317 -12.63 -6.83 32.30
CA PRO A 317 -13.02 -5.86 33.34
C PRO A 317 -12.56 -4.41 33.09
N ASP A 318 -11.38 -4.22 32.49
CA ASP A 318 -10.86 -2.87 32.22
C ASP A 318 -11.78 -2.11 31.24
N VAL A 319 -12.24 -2.79 30.19
CA VAL A 319 -13.20 -2.24 29.22
C VAL A 319 -14.56 -2.04 29.88
N MET A 320 -14.94 -2.95 30.78
CA MET A 320 -16.21 -2.83 31.49
C MET A 320 -16.29 -1.59 32.37
N ASN A 321 -15.25 -1.36 33.17
CA ASN A 321 -15.16 -0.24 34.11
C ASN A 321 -15.19 1.10 33.38
N ALA A 322 -14.55 1.18 32.21
CA ALA A 322 -14.63 2.34 31.34
C ALA A 322 -16.05 2.62 30.79
N ASN A 323 -16.95 1.64 30.86
CA ASN A 323 -18.29 1.67 30.27
C ASN A 323 -19.40 1.26 31.26
N SER A 324 -19.24 1.55 32.56
CA SER A 324 -20.16 1.14 33.64
C SER A 324 -21.64 1.47 33.38
N GLN A 325 -21.93 2.59 32.71
CA GLN A 325 -23.29 2.99 32.34
C GLN A 325 -23.96 1.99 31.38
N LEU A 326 -23.21 1.40 30.45
CA LEU A 326 -23.71 0.38 29.54
C LEU A 326 -24.17 -0.86 30.33
N PHE A 327 -23.45 -1.25 31.37
CA PHE A 327 -23.79 -2.39 32.23
C PHE A 327 -25.00 -2.13 33.12
N ALA A 328 -25.11 -0.92 33.65
CA ALA A 328 -26.31 -0.51 34.38
C ALA A 328 -27.58 -0.64 33.52
N SER A 329 -27.46 -0.50 32.20
CA SER A 329 -28.56 -0.63 31.24
C SER A 329 -28.92 -2.05 30.78
N LEU A 330 -28.18 -3.08 31.21
CA LEU A 330 -28.51 -4.48 30.87
C LEU A 330 -29.94 -4.79 31.32
N THR A 331 -30.76 -5.40 30.46
CA THR A 331 -32.09 -5.89 30.85
C THR A 331 -32.01 -7.27 31.49
N ASP A 332 -33.04 -7.68 32.22
CA ASP A 332 -33.08 -9.00 32.88
C ASP A 332 -33.08 -10.15 31.85
N ASP A 333 -33.58 -9.92 30.63
CA ASP A 333 -33.51 -10.87 29.52
C ASP A 333 -32.07 -10.99 28.99
N GLN A 334 -31.36 -9.87 28.88
CA GLN A 334 -29.95 -9.87 28.49
C GLN A 334 -29.07 -10.56 29.55
N LEU A 335 -29.39 -10.39 30.83
CA LEU A 335 -28.73 -11.12 31.94
C LEU A 335 -28.93 -12.64 31.87
N GLN A 336 -30.02 -13.09 31.25
CA GLN A 336 -30.32 -14.52 31.03
C GLN A 336 -29.80 -15.05 29.69
N THR A 337 -29.22 -14.20 28.84
CA THR A 337 -28.76 -14.61 27.51
C THR A 337 -27.28 -14.98 27.57
N LYS A 338 -26.96 -16.25 27.28
CA LYS A 338 -25.57 -16.72 27.21
C LYS A 338 -24.82 -16.06 26.06
N ASP A 339 -23.55 -15.77 26.26
CA ASP A 339 -22.64 -15.37 25.17
C ASP A 339 -22.58 -16.51 24.13
N PRO A 340 -22.80 -16.22 22.83
CA PRO A 340 -22.85 -17.26 21.79
C PRO A 340 -21.53 -18.00 21.59
N ILE A 341 -20.40 -17.46 22.07
CA ILE A 341 -19.06 -18.07 21.89
C ILE A 341 -18.61 -18.80 23.16
N THR A 342 -18.67 -18.15 24.31
CA THR A 342 -18.18 -18.74 25.56
C THR A 342 -19.25 -19.59 26.25
N THR A 343 -20.52 -19.46 25.86
CA THR A 343 -21.69 -20.08 26.50
C THR A 343 -21.91 -19.64 27.95
N LEU A 344 -21.19 -18.60 28.40
CA LEU A 344 -21.28 -18.07 29.75
C LEU A 344 -22.41 -17.04 29.85
N TYR A 345 -23.08 -17.02 31.00
CA TYR A 345 -23.94 -15.90 31.37
C TYR A 345 -23.11 -14.65 31.68
N PRO A 346 -23.68 -13.43 31.61
CA PRO A 346 -22.97 -12.18 31.84
C PRO A 346 -22.14 -12.12 33.14
N PHE A 347 -22.70 -12.56 34.28
CA PHE A 347 -21.97 -12.57 35.55
C PHE A 347 -20.78 -13.54 35.53
N ALA A 348 -20.91 -14.68 34.85
CA ALA A 348 -19.84 -15.67 34.72
C ALA A 348 -18.76 -15.21 33.73
N ALA A 349 -19.15 -14.57 32.63
CA ALA A 349 -18.22 -13.95 31.68
C ALA A 349 -17.37 -12.88 32.37
N MET A 350 -18.00 -12.06 33.23
CA MET A 350 -17.30 -11.08 34.06
C MET A 350 -16.33 -11.77 35.04
N ALA A 351 -16.79 -12.80 35.78
CA ALA A 351 -16.00 -13.48 36.80
C ALA A 351 -14.72 -14.16 36.26
N VAL A 352 -14.70 -14.53 34.98
CA VAL A 352 -13.51 -15.13 34.33
C VAL A 352 -12.41 -14.10 34.03
N GLY A 353 -12.72 -12.80 34.04
CA GLY A 353 -11.73 -11.74 33.83
C GLY A 353 -10.69 -11.66 34.93
N GLN A 354 -9.41 -11.52 34.58
CA GLN A 354 -8.28 -11.48 35.54
C GLN A 354 -8.37 -10.37 36.62
N LYS A 355 -9.23 -9.37 36.43
CA LYS A 355 -9.44 -8.23 37.33
C LYS A 355 -10.93 -8.04 37.71
N ALA A 356 -11.71 -9.11 37.73
CA ALA A 356 -13.12 -9.00 38.05
C ALA A 356 -13.32 -8.56 39.50
N GLU A 357 -14.01 -7.45 39.73
CA GLU A 357 -14.42 -7.04 41.07
C GLU A 357 -15.61 -7.90 41.52
N LEU A 358 -15.50 -8.54 42.68
CA LEU A 358 -16.55 -9.41 43.20
C LEU A 358 -17.89 -8.67 43.36
N GLU A 359 -17.85 -7.37 43.68
CA GLU A 359 -19.04 -6.54 43.83
C GLU A 359 -19.84 -6.43 42.53
N ASP A 360 -19.18 -6.29 41.38
CA ASP A 360 -19.84 -6.23 40.08
C ASP A 360 -20.44 -7.59 39.70
N VAL A 361 -19.72 -8.67 39.97
CA VAL A 361 -20.20 -10.05 39.72
C VAL A 361 -21.46 -10.32 40.56
N PHE A 362 -21.40 -10.00 41.85
CA PHE A 362 -22.56 -10.12 42.74
C PHE A 362 -23.67 -9.14 42.38
N GLY A 363 -23.35 -7.96 41.87
CA GLY A 363 -24.30 -6.97 41.37
C GLY A 363 -25.14 -7.55 40.23
N LEU A 364 -24.50 -8.13 39.22
CA LEU A 364 -25.20 -8.80 38.12
C LEU A 364 -26.03 -10.01 38.60
N LEU A 365 -25.47 -10.80 39.52
CA LEU A 365 -26.15 -11.98 40.06
C LEU A 365 -27.39 -11.63 40.90
N ARG A 366 -27.31 -10.58 41.72
CA ARG A 366 -28.43 -10.09 42.55
C ARG A 366 -29.59 -9.57 41.71
N ARG A 367 -29.30 -9.02 40.53
CA ARG A 367 -30.32 -8.56 39.60
C ARG A 367 -31.11 -9.71 38.99
N GLN A 368 -30.48 -10.86 38.77
CA GLN A 368 -31.18 -12.05 38.29
C GLN A 368 -30.69 -13.37 38.93
N PRO A 369 -31.13 -13.67 40.17
CA PRO A 369 -30.67 -14.84 40.89
C PRO A 369 -31.16 -16.15 40.27
N SER A 370 -32.27 -16.13 39.52
CA SER A 370 -32.85 -17.32 38.87
C SER A 370 -31.93 -17.96 37.82
N VAL A 371 -30.85 -17.28 37.40
CA VAL A 371 -29.86 -17.87 36.50
C VAL A 371 -29.09 -19.02 37.19
N LEU A 372 -28.91 -18.97 38.51
CA LEU A 372 -28.25 -20.03 39.27
C LEU A 372 -29.03 -21.35 39.22
N GLU A 373 -30.35 -21.28 39.32
CA GLU A 373 -31.25 -22.44 39.24
C GLU A 373 -31.15 -23.17 37.89
N ARG A 374 -30.66 -22.48 36.85
CA ARG A 374 -30.46 -23.03 35.50
C ARG A 374 -29.04 -23.56 35.25
N LEU A 375 -28.12 -23.42 36.21
CA LEU A 375 -26.77 -24.00 36.09
C LEU A 375 -26.74 -25.46 36.52
N ASP A 376 -27.70 -25.88 37.35
CA ASP A 376 -27.79 -27.22 37.94
C ASP A 376 -28.51 -28.25 37.04
N GLY A 377 -28.97 -27.83 35.85
CA GLY A 377 -29.62 -28.68 34.84
C GLY A 377 -29.00 -28.51 33.48
#